data_AF-A0A9Q0Z1P2-F1
#
_entry.id   AF-A0A9Q0Z1P2-F1
#
_cell.length_a   1.000
_cell.length_b   1.000
_cell.length_c   1.000
_cell.angle_alpha   90.00
_cell.angle_beta   90.00
_cell.angle_gamma   90.00
#
_symmetry.space_group_name_H-M   'P 1'
#
loop_
_entity.id
_entity.type
_entity.pdbx_description
1 polymer ?
#
loop_
_entity_poly.entity_id
_entity_poly.type
_entity_poly.pdbx_seq_one_letter_code
_entity_poly.pdbx_strand_id
1 'polypeptide(L)'
;MFVSNEHQSSTADPPPPPPPQFDPTQPSIPISYPIKTLEDLGSRAYFKSFHYPFNICSVPLANSVLDNRPRVLVCHDMQGGYVDDKWIQGGSNPDAYAMWHWYLIDVFVYFSHNLVTLPPPCWTNTAHRHGVKVLGTFITEWDEGKAVCNETAFN
;
A
#
# COMPACT_ATOMS: atom_id res chain seq x y z
N MET A 1 -11.74 -18.99 -63.28
CA MET A 1 -10.45 -18.55 -62.71
C MET A 1 -10.74 -18.14 -61.28
N PHE A 2 -10.56 -19.06 -60.32
CA PHE A 2 -10.77 -18.80 -58.89
C PHE A 2 -9.39 -18.58 -58.29
N VAL A 3 -9.14 -17.39 -57.74
CA VAL A 3 -7.88 -17.06 -57.05
C VAL A 3 -8.06 -17.44 -55.59
N SER A 4 -7.28 -18.42 -55.13
CA SER A 4 -7.18 -18.79 -53.72
C SER A 4 -6.52 -17.65 -52.96
N ASN A 5 -7.19 -17.16 -51.91
CA ASN A 5 -6.65 -16.13 -51.03
C ASN A 5 -5.79 -16.81 -49.96
N GLU A 6 -4.47 -16.77 -50.11
CA GLU A 6 -3.54 -17.27 -49.09
C GLU A 6 -3.60 -16.36 -47.85
N HIS A 7 -3.97 -16.94 -46.72
CA HIS A 7 -3.94 -16.28 -45.41
C HIS A 7 -2.47 -16.08 -45.02
N GLN A 8 -1.95 -14.86 -45.17
CA GLN A 8 -0.68 -14.47 -44.56
C GLN A 8 -0.82 -14.54 -43.04
N SER A 9 -0.24 -15.58 -42.45
CA SER A 9 -0.02 -15.71 -41.02
C SER A 9 0.89 -14.57 -40.57
N SER A 10 0.32 -13.51 -39.99
CA SER A 10 1.08 -12.45 -39.33
C SER A 10 1.85 -13.07 -38.15
N THR A 11 3.17 -13.05 -38.22
CA THR A 11 4.04 -13.35 -37.08
C THR A 11 3.73 -12.32 -35.98
N ALA A 12 3.08 -12.76 -34.91
CA ALA A 12 2.86 -11.92 -33.74
C ALA A 12 4.21 -11.49 -33.17
N ASP A 13 4.37 -10.18 -32.92
CA ASP A 13 5.56 -9.66 -32.26
C ASP A 13 5.75 -10.35 -30.89
N PRO A 14 7.00 -10.62 -30.47
CA PRO A 14 7.25 -11.18 -29.16
C PRO A 14 6.69 -10.25 -28.08
N PRO A 15 6.13 -10.82 -26.99
CA PRO A 15 5.60 -10.00 -25.91
C PRO A 15 6.68 -9.08 -25.35
N PRO A 16 6.32 -7.86 -24.95
CA PRO A 16 7.28 -6.93 -24.38
C PRO A 16 7.97 -7.56 -23.16
N PRO A 17 9.25 -7.23 -22.92
CA PRO A 17 9.95 -7.72 -21.75
C PRO A 17 9.18 -7.32 -20.48
N PRO A 18 9.23 -8.16 -19.43
CA PRO A 18 8.58 -7.85 -18.17
C PRO A 18 9.13 -6.52 -17.62
N PRO A 19 8.28 -5.72 -16.94
CA PRO A 19 8.71 -4.48 -16.35
C PRO A 19 9.87 -4.73 -15.36
N PRO A 20 10.78 -3.75 -15.19
CA PRO A 20 11.88 -3.87 -14.24
C PRO A 20 11.36 -4.23 -12.85
N GLN A 21 12.02 -5.18 -12.20
CA GLN A 21 11.71 -5.53 -10.83
C GLN A 21 11.99 -4.33 -9.92
N PHE A 22 11.06 -4.02 -9.02
CA PHE A 22 11.22 -2.94 -8.05
C PHE A 22 12.33 -3.30 -7.05
N ASP A 23 13.43 -2.55 -7.06
CA ASP A 23 14.50 -2.61 -6.05
C ASP A 23 14.37 -1.42 -5.09
N PRO A 24 13.93 -1.64 -3.84
CA PRO A 24 13.70 -0.56 -2.87
C PRO A 24 15.00 0.10 -2.38
N THR A 25 16.18 -0.43 -2.73
CA THR A 25 17.47 0.15 -2.36
C THR A 25 17.97 1.18 -3.36
N GLN A 26 17.43 1.21 -4.58
CA GLN A 26 17.86 2.15 -5.61
C GLN A 26 17.19 3.53 -5.45
N PRO A 27 17.95 4.62 -5.67
CA PRO A 27 17.37 5.95 -5.78
C PRO A 27 16.32 6.04 -6.90
N SER A 28 15.16 6.57 -6.57
CA SER A 28 14.05 6.78 -7.51
C SER A 28 13.06 7.82 -6.97
N ILE A 29 11.91 8.01 -7.62
CA ILE A 29 10.84 8.84 -7.05
C ILE A 29 10.34 8.15 -5.77
N PRO A 30 10.31 8.83 -4.61
CA PRO A 30 9.87 8.21 -3.37
C PRO A 30 8.43 7.71 -3.44
N ILE A 31 8.22 6.48 -2.98
CA ILE A 31 6.91 5.83 -2.92
C ILE A 31 6.72 5.12 -1.57
N SER A 32 5.45 4.95 -1.19
CA SER A 32 5.02 3.98 -0.19
C SER A 32 4.78 2.62 -0.83
N TYR A 33 5.10 1.56 -0.11
CA TYR A 33 4.96 0.18 -0.56
C TYR A 33 4.85 -0.75 0.65
N PRO A 34 4.26 -1.95 0.48
CA PRO A 34 4.05 -2.92 1.56
C PRO A 34 5.28 -3.77 1.84
N ILE A 35 5.24 -4.53 2.93
CA ILE A 35 6.13 -5.67 3.18
C ILE A 35 5.37 -6.94 2.81
N LYS A 36 5.88 -7.72 1.86
CA LYS A 36 5.14 -8.83 1.25
C LYS A 36 5.49 -10.21 1.83
N THR A 37 6.65 -10.35 2.46
CA THR A 37 7.16 -11.64 2.95
C THR A 37 7.56 -11.55 4.42
N LEU A 38 7.55 -12.69 5.12
CA LEU A 38 8.07 -12.79 6.48
C LEU A 38 9.58 -12.55 6.53
N GLU A 39 10.30 -12.91 5.47
CA GLU A 39 11.74 -12.64 5.35
C GLU A 39 12.05 -11.14 5.33
N ASP A 40 11.33 -10.35 4.52
CA ASP A 40 11.50 -8.90 4.47
C ASP A 40 11.12 -8.24 5.81
N LEU A 41 10.08 -8.76 6.46
CA LEU A 41 9.63 -8.30 7.78
C LEU A 41 10.69 -8.58 8.85
N GLY A 42 11.20 -9.82 8.91
CA GLY A 42 12.19 -10.26 9.89
C GLY A 42 13.57 -9.62 9.69
N SER A 43 14.01 -9.47 8.44
CA SER A 43 15.28 -8.81 8.08
C SER A 43 15.24 -7.29 8.26
N ARG A 44 14.03 -6.73 8.46
CA ARG A 44 13.75 -5.30 8.58
C ARG A 44 14.23 -4.54 7.33
N ALA A 45 14.14 -5.17 6.15
CA ALA A 45 14.63 -4.64 4.88
C ALA A 45 13.99 -3.29 4.51
N TYR A 46 12.69 -3.14 4.80
CA TYR A 46 11.95 -1.90 4.58
C TYR A 46 12.65 -0.67 5.18
N PHE A 47 13.12 -0.77 6.42
CA PHE A 47 13.77 0.33 7.15
C PHE A 47 15.16 0.70 6.61
N LYS A 48 15.72 -0.11 5.71
CA LYS A 48 17.02 0.11 5.04
C LYS A 48 16.85 0.63 3.62
N SER A 49 15.62 0.73 3.13
CA SER A 49 15.31 1.19 1.76
C SER A 49 15.62 2.67 1.54
N PHE A 50 15.87 3.04 0.28
CA PHE A 50 15.97 4.45 -0.15
C PHE A 50 14.69 5.23 0.18
N HIS A 51 13.55 4.55 0.10
CA HIS A 51 12.22 5.14 0.26
C HIS A 51 11.81 5.39 1.72
N TYR A 52 12.41 4.68 2.69
CA TYR A 52 11.97 4.70 4.08
C TYR A 52 11.95 6.10 4.72
N PRO A 53 13.00 6.94 4.60
CA PRO A 53 13.00 8.27 5.21
C PRO A 53 11.83 9.15 4.76
N PHE A 54 11.33 8.94 3.53
CA PHE A 54 10.20 9.66 2.96
C PHE A 54 8.84 9.13 3.44
N ASN A 55 8.80 7.89 3.94
CA ASN A 55 7.61 7.25 4.47
C ASN A 55 7.34 7.59 5.96
N ILE A 56 8.22 8.37 6.58
CA ILE A 56 8.06 8.80 7.97
C ILE A 56 7.04 9.93 8.03
N CYS A 57 6.03 9.76 8.88
CA CYS A 57 5.05 10.80 9.18
C CYS A 57 5.77 12.02 9.80
N SER A 58 5.55 13.21 9.22
CA SER A 58 6.14 14.46 9.70
C SER A 58 5.20 15.24 10.62
N VAL A 59 3.93 14.86 10.69
CA VAL A 59 2.92 15.48 11.54
C VAL A 59 2.74 14.61 12.79
N PRO A 60 3.07 15.10 14.00
CA PRO A 60 2.76 14.36 15.22
C PRO A 60 1.25 14.23 15.38
N LEU A 61 0.80 13.13 15.97
CA LEU A 61 -0.60 12.97 16.34
C LEU A 61 -1.00 14.11 17.27
N ALA A 62 -1.93 14.96 16.84
CA ALA A 62 -2.49 15.99 17.69
C ALA A 62 -3.10 15.31 18.92
N ASN A 63 -2.82 15.83 20.12
CA ASN A 63 -3.26 15.26 21.38
C ASN A 63 -4.78 15.00 21.35
N SER A 64 -5.17 13.75 21.10
CA SER A 64 -6.54 13.29 21.18
C SER A 64 -6.66 12.37 22.38
N VAL A 65 -6.99 12.96 23.52
CA VAL A 65 -7.66 12.17 24.56
C VAL A 65 -8.99 11.76 23.91
N LEU A 66 -9.14 10.47 23.65
CA LEU A 66 -10.39 9.96 23.10
C LEU A 66 -11.47 10.17 24.15
N ASP A 67 -12.47 10.96 23.81
CA ASP A 67 -13.61 11.22 24.68
C ASP A 67 -14.29 9.91 25.10
N ASN A 68 -14.89 9.92 26.29
CA ASN A 68 -15.69 8.80 26.77
C ASN A 68 -17.06 8.75 26.05
N ARG A 69 -17.03 8.42 24.76
CA ARG A 69 -18.19 8.27 23.87
C ARG A 69 -18.04 7.03 22.96
N PRO A 70 -19.11 6.57 22.30
CA PRO A 70 -18.99 5.62 21.20
C PRO A 70 -18.01 6.13 20.13
N ARG A 71 -17.20 5.22 19.59
CA ARG A 71 -16.12 5.53 18.64
C ARG A 71 -16.39 4.93 17.27
N VAL A 72 -15.94 5.62 16.23
CA VAL A 72 -16.02 5.18 14.85
C VAL A 72 -14.64 4.77 14.36
N LEU A 73 -14.53 3.51 13.93
CA LEU A 73 -13.39 3.00 13.20
C LEU A 73 -13.77 2.90 11.73
N VAL A 74 -12.95 3.48 10.86
CA VAL A 74 -13.06 3.32 9.41
C VAL A 74 -11.93 2.41 8.95
N CYS A 75 -12.27 1.28 8.34
CA CYS A 75 -11.33 0.40 7.66
C CYS A 75 -11.61 0.49 6.16
N HIS A 76 -10.66 1.02 5.40
CA HIS A 76 -10.87 1.26 3.98
C HIS A 76 -9.94 0.38 3.14
N ASP A 77 -10.52 -0.47 2.31
CA ASP A 77 -9.79 -1.20 1.26
C ASP A 77 -9.39 -0.23 0.16
N MET A 78 -8.08 -0.03 0.01
CA MET A 78 -7.51 0.91 -0.96
C MET A 78 -7.33 0.28 -2.33
N GLN A 79 -8.27 -0.57 -2.75
CA GLN A 79 -8.26 -1.32 -4.00
C GLN A 79 -6.97 -2.13 -4.16
N GLY A 80 -6.58 -2.86 -3.10
CA GLY A 80 -5.29 -3.57 -3.06
C GLY A 80 -4.10 -2.72 -2.61
N GLY A 81 -4.30 -1.43 -2.36
CA GLY A 81 -3.34 -0.50 -1.74
C GLY A 81 -2.30 0.07 -2.68
N TYR A 82 -1.73 1.21 -2.27
CA TYR A 82 -0.61 1.88 -2.95
C TYR A 82 -0.88 2.17 -4.43
N VAL A 83 -2.02 2.79 -4.71
CA VAL A 83 -2.43 3.23 -6.04
C VAL A 83 -1.92 4.65 -6.31
N ASP A 84 -2.79 5.66 -6.39
CA ASP A 84 -2.42 7.07 -6.44
C ASP A 84 -1.76 7.57 -5.15
N ASP A 85 -2.10 6.96 -4.02
CA ASP A 85 -1.66 7.36 -2.69
C ASP A 85 -0.27 6.83 -2.31
N LYS A 86 0.36 6.01 -3.15
CA LYS A 86 1.76 5.62 -2.97
C LYS A 86 2.73 6.78 -3.12
N TRP A 87 2.37 7.79 -3.91
CA TRP A 87 3.27 8.90 -4.20
C TRP A 87 3.34 9.83 -2.99
N ILE A 88 4.51 9.90 -2.37
CA ILE A 88 4.71 10.59 -1.09
C ILE A 88 4.32 12.08 -1.16
N GLN A 89 4.56 12.72 -2.30
CA GLN A 89 4.26 14.14 -2.53
C GLN A 89 2.94 14.37 -3.28
N GLY A 90 2.08 13.35 -3.34
CA GLY A 90 0.84 13.37 -4.11
C GLY A 90 1.05 13.07 -5.60
N GLY A 91 -0.07 12.95 -6.30
CA GLY A 91 -0.13 12.73 -7.74
C GLY A 91 -0.98 13.79 -8.45
N SER A 92 -1.17 13.63 -9.75
CA SER A 92 -1.99 14.53 -10.58
C SER A 92 -3.40 14.02 -10.85
N ASN A 93 -3.80 12.89 -10.27
CA ASN A 93 -5.14 12.32 -10.45
C ASN A 93 -6.17 13.07 -9.60
N PRO A 94 -7.11 13.85 -10.19
CA PRO A 94 -8.12 14.57 -9.43
C PRO A 94 -9.20 13.64 -8.84
N ASP A 95 -9.33 12.43 -9.39
CA ASP A 95 -10.33 11.44 -8.98
C ASP A 95 -9.78 10.46 -7.93
N ALA A 96 -8.55 10.68 -7.45
CA ALA A 96 -7.96 9.88 -6.38
C ALA A 96 -8.83 9.94 -5.12
N TYR A 97 -8.95 8.80 -4.43
CA TYR A 97 -9.76 8.72 -3.22
C TYR A 97 -9.27 9.71 -2.15
N ALA A 98 -10.21 10.46 -1.58
CA ALA A 98 -9.95 11.45 -0.55
C ALA A 98 -10.94 11.32 0.62
N MET A 99 -10.44 11.45 1.84
CA MET A 99 -11.26 11.50 3.05
C MET A 99 -11.32 12.93 3.59
N TRP A 100 -12.53 13.42 3.80
CA TRP A 100 -12.78 14.79 4.27
C TRP A 100 -13.38 14.84 5.68
N HIS A 101 -14.09 13.80 6.09
CA HIS A 101 -14.86 13.77 7.33
C HIS A 101 -14.08 13.21 8.52
N TRP A 102 -12.80 13.58 8.64
CA TRP A 102 -11.92 13.13 9.73
C TRP A 102 -12.49 13.41 11.12
N TYR A 103 -13.28 14.47 11.28
CA TYR A 103 -13.93 14.84 12.55
C TYR A 103 -14.98 13.83 13.04
N LEU A 104 -15.42 12.89 12.19
CA LEU A 104 -16.34 11.81 12.53
C LEU A 104 -15.62 10.49 12.86
N ILE A 105 -14.30 10.44 12.70
CA ILE A 105 -13.51 9.20 12.74
C ILE A 105 -12.57 9.27 13.94
N ASP A 106 -12.47 8.19 14.71
CA ASP A 106 -11.54 8.09 15.83
C ASP A 106 -10.28 7.29 15.45
N VAL A 107 -10.46 6.28 14.60
CA VAL A 107 -9.39 5.42 14.10
C VAL A 107 -9.61 5.14 12.62
N PHE A 108 -8.56 5.32 11.83
CA PHE A 108 -8.53 4.97 10.42
C PHE A 108 -7.57 3.81 10.19
N VAL A 109 -8.05 2.74 9.56
CA VAL A 109 -7.25 1.58 9.17
C VAL A 109 -7.06 1.63 7.67
N TYR A 110 -5.80 1.76 7.25
CA TYR A 110 -5.40 1.65 5.86
C TYR A 110 -5.27 0.16 5.51
N PHE A 111 -6.25 -0.38 4.80
CA PHE A 111 -6.31 -1.80 4.48
C PHE A 111 -5.84 -2.06 3.04
N SER A 112 -5.06 -3.13 2.89
CA SER A 112 -4.68 -3.70 1.60
C SER A 112 -4.49 -5.22 1.73
N HIS A 113 -4.38 -5.91 0.60
CA HIS A 113 -4.20 -7.36 0.50
C HIS A 113 -2.72 -7.81 0.59
N ASN A 114 -1.90 -7.10 1.37
CA ASN A 114 -0.49 -7.42 1.56
C ASN A 114 -0.22 -7.88 2.99
N LEU A 115 0.76 -8.77 3.17
CA LEU A 115 1.16 -9.32 4.47
C LEU A 115 1.31 -8.24 5.55
N VAL A 116 2.09 -7.19 5.29
CA VAL A 116 2.12 -5.99 6.12
C VAL A 116 1.86 -4.76 5.25
N THR A 117 0.83 -4.02 5.61
CA THR A 117 0.44 -2.77 4.99
C THR A 117 0.77 -1.62 5.92
N LEU A 118 1.69 -0.75 5.48
CA LEU A 118 2.06 0.49 6.16
C LEU A 118 1.31 1.67 5.54
N PRO A 119 0.56 2.48 6.33
CA PRO A 119 -0.19 3.60 5.79
C PRO A 119 0.73 4.66 5.16
N PRO A 120 0.51 5.08 3.89
CA PRO A 120 1.27 6.15 3.28
C PRO A 120 1.25 7.48 4.07
N PRO A 121 2.30 8.33 3.98
CA PRO A 121 2.37 9.61 4.68
C PRO A 121 1.21 10.57 4.42
N CYS A 122 0.61 10.54 3.23
CA CYS A 122 -0.55 11.37 2.92
C CYS A 122 -1.73 11.08 3.88
N TRP A 123 -1.92 9.82 4.26
CA TRP A 123 -2.95 9.39 5.22
C TRP A 123 -2.54 9.69 6.66
N THR A 124 -1.34 9.30 7.07
CA THR A 124 -0.88 9.52 8.46
C THR A 124 -0.78 11.00 8.80
N ASN A 125 -0.19 11.82 7.92
CA ASN A 125 -0.05 13.25 8.16
C ASN A 125 -1.41 13.95 8.28
N THR A 126 -2.37 13.59 7.42
CA THR A 126 -3.69 14.21 7.40
C THR A 126 -4.50 13.80 8.63
N ALA A 127 -4.57 12.51 8.92
CA ALA A 127 -5.29 12.00 10.09
C ALA A 127 -4.71 12.55 11.41
N HIS A 128 -3.38 12.58 11.55
CA HIS A 128 -2.73 13.13 12.75
C HIS A 128 -3.04 14.61 12.97
N ARG A 129 -3.15 15.40 11.90
CA ARG A 129 -3.59 16.80 11.98
C ARG A 129 -5.01 16.93 12.54
N HIS A 130 -5.86 15.92 12.32
CA HIS A 130 -7.23 15.86 12.83
C HIS A 130 -7.35 15.09 14.16
N GLY A 131 -6.24 14.68 14.78
CA GLY A 131 -6.26 13.90 16.03
C GLY A 131 -6.71 12.44 15.85
N VAL A 132 -6.74 11.94 14.62
CA VAL A 132 -7.17 10.58 14.27
C VAL A 132 -5.97 9.64 14.25
N LYS A 133 -6.10 8.49 14.92
CA LYS A 133 -5.07 7.44 14.86
C LYS A 133 -5.14 6.71 13.52
N VAL A 134 -3.99 6.46 12.91
CA VAL A 134 -3.91 5.64 11.68
C VAL A 134 -3.20 4.33 11.98
N LEU A 135 -3.80 3.23 11.56
CA LEU A 135 -3.25 1.89 11.68
C LEU A 135 -3.00 1.30 10.30
N GLY A 136 -1.87 0.61 10.19
CA GLY A 136 -1.64 -0.34 9.10
C GLY A 136 -2.32 -1.68 9.40
N THR A 137 -2.08 -2.66 8.55
CA THR A 137 -2.58 -4.02 8.74
C THR A 137 -1.44 -5.04 8.68
N PHE A 138 -1.59 -6.11 9.46
CA PHE A 138 -0.90 -7.37 9.24
C PHE A 138 -1.99 -8.39 8.95
N ILE A 139 -1.98 -9.01 7.77
CA ILE A 139 -3.02 -9.97 7.39
C ILE A 139 -2.42 -11.24 6.79
N THR A 140 -3.18 -12.32 6.90
CA THR A 140 -2.91 -13.59 6.24
C THR A 140 -4.15 -13.95 5.44
N GLU A 141 -3.97 -14.29 4.17
CA GLU A 141 -5.07 -14.61 3.27
C GLU A 141 -4.79 -15.94 2.57
N TRP A 142 -5.85 -16.75 2.42
CA TRP A 142 -5.82 -17.99 1.63
C TRP A 142 -4.74 -18.99 2.09
N ASP A 143 -4.23 -19.78 1.14
CA ASP A 143 -3.26 -20.84 1.41
C ASP A 143 -1.87 -20.28 1.78
N GLU A 144 -1.45 -19.17 1.17
CA GLU A 144 -0.21 -18.47 1.55
C GLU A 144 -0.29 -17.96 3.00
N GLY A 145 -1.44 -17.39 3.37
CA GLY A 145 -1.70 -16.92 4.72
C GLY A 145 -1.67 -18.05 5.75
N LYS A 146 -2.18 -19.23 5.41
CA LYS A 146 -2.07 -20.42 6.26
C LYS A 146 -0.60 -20.82 6.49
N ALA A 147 0.25 -20.74 5.46
CA ALA A 147 1.68 -20.99 5.61
C ALA A 147 2.35 -19.96 6.55
N VAL A 148 2.03 -18.67 6.38
CA VAL A 148 2.50 -17.59 7.27
C VAL A 148 2.07 -17.82 8.73
N CYS A 149 0.81 -18.20 8.97
CA CYS A 149 0.31 -18.50 10.31
C CYS A 149 1.05 -19.68 10.94
N ASN A 150 1.37 -20.73 10.18
CA ASN A 150 2.15 -21.86 10.70
C ASN A 150 3.57 -21.42 11.09
N GLU A 151 4.22 -20.57 10.30
CA GLU A 151 5.58 -20.11 10.63
C GLU A 151 5.61 -19.19 11.86
N THR A 152 4.57 -18.37 12.04
CA THR A 152 4.50 -17.37 13.13
C THR A 152 3.91 -17.92 14.44
N ALA A 153 3.06 -18.94 14.41
CA ALA A 153 2.42 -19.50 15.61
C ALA A 153 3.30 -20.51 16.39
N PHE A 154 4.42 -20.95 15.81
CA PHE A 154 5.31 -21.97 16.38
C PHE A 154 6.74 -21.48 16.67
N ASN A 155 6.95 -20.16 16.67
CA ASN A 155 8.17 -19.48 17.15
C ASN A 155 7.87 -18.66 18.40
#